data_AF-A0A919D725-F1
#
_entry.id   AF-A0A919D725-F1
#
_cell.length_a   1.000
_cell.length_b   1.000
_cell.length_c   1.000
_cell.angle_alpha   90.00
_cell.angle_beta   90.00
_cell.angle_gamma   90.00
#
_symmetry.space_group_name_H-M   'P 1'
#
loop_
_entity.id
_entity.type
_entity.pdbx_description
1 polymer ?
#
loop_
_entity_poly.entity_id
_entity_poly.type
_entity_poly.pdbx_seq_one_letter_code
_entity_poly.pdbx_strand_id
1 'polypeptide(L)'
;MTGRRRVTCCFFGDGAFAEGEFHETANLAALWGLPLLLVCENNLYAMGTALARHQAQTDLALRAAGYGMVSWAVDGMDVFAVEDAARRAAEGVRGGTGPHFLEMRTYRFRAHSM
;
A
#
# COMPACT_ATOMS: atom_id res chain seq x y z
N MET A 1 -15.05 -15.56 -8.24
CA MET A 1 -14.63 -14.32 -8.93
C MET A 1 -15.45 -14.14 -10.21
N THR A 2 -15.88 -12.92 -10.56
CA THR A 2 -16.83 -12.68 -11.67
C THR A 2 -16.23 -12.79 -13.09
N GLY A 3 -15.00 -13.31 -13.23
CA GLY A 3 -14.28 -13.40 -14.52
C GLY A 3 -13.86 -12.05 -15.14
N ARG A 4 -14.15 -10.93 -14.49
CA ARG A 4 -13.82 -9.58 -14.96
C ARG A 4 -12.38 -9.22 -14.60
N ARG A 5 -11.62 -8.67 -15.56
CA ARG A 5 -10.22 -8.22 -15.38
C ARG A 5 -10.10 -6.86 -14.67
N ARG A 6 -10.85 -6.65 -13.60
CA ARG A 6 -10.84 -5.41 -12.81
C ARG A 6 -9.86 -5.53 -11.65
N VAL A 7 -9.18 -4.44 -11.33
CA VAL A 7 -8.35 -4.29 -10.13
C VAL A 7 -9.06 -3.31 -9.22
N THR A 8 -9.18 -3.65 -7.94
CA THR A 8 -9.60 -2.71 -6.92
C THR A 8 -8.34 -2.04 -6.37
N CYS A 9 -8.29 -0.71 -6.38
CA CYS A 9 -7.24 0.05 -5.71
C CYS A 9 -7.78 0.61 -4.40
N CYS A 10 -7.05 0.44 -3.30
CA CYS A 10 -7.39 0.97 -1.99
C CYS A 10 -6.27 1.88 -1.49
N PHE A 11 -6.61 3.14 -1.21
CA PHE A 11 -5.66 4.16 -0.77
C PHE A 11 -5.82 4.42 0.72
N PHE A 12 -4.70 4.56 1.43
CA PHE A 12 -4.68 4.80 2.87
C PHE A 12 -3.31 5.36 3.31
N GLY A 13 -3.24 5.96 4.50
CA GLY A 13 -1.99 6.52 5.06
C GLY A 13 -1.19 5.53 5.90
N ASP A 14 0.01 5.94 6.32
CA ASP A 14 0.89 5.15 7.19
C ASP A 14 0.28 4.82 8.57
N GLY A 15 -0.60 5.69 9.08
CA GLY A 15 -1.34 5.43 10.31
C GLY A 15 -2.34 4.28 10.17
N ALA A 16 -3.09 4.24 9.07
CA ALA A 16 -4.07 3.19 8.80
C ALA A 16 -3.42 1.81 8.56
N PHE A 17 -2.15 1.78 8.14
CA PHE A 17 -1.38 0.54 8.04
C PHE A 17 -1.20 -0.16 9.40
N ALA A 18 -1.20 0.60 10.50
CA ALA A 18 -1.04 0.05 11.85
C ALA A 18 -2.31 -0.63 12.39
N GLU A 19 -3.45 -0.42 11.74
CA GLU A 19 -4.75 -0.92 12.21
C GLU A 19 -4.92 -2.42 11.96
N GLY A 20 -5.67 -3.09 12.85
CA GLY A 20 -5.91 -4.54 12.76
C GLY A 20 -6.61 -4.93 11.47
N GLU A 21 -7.53 -4.11 10.99
CA GLU A 21 -8.30 -4.33 9.77
C GLU A 21 -7.42 -4.39 8.53
N PHE A 22 -6.31 -3.61 8.50
CA PHE A 22 -5.33 -3.71 7.41
C PHE A 22 -4.70 -5.11 7.41
N HIS A 23 -4.26 -5.59 8.57
CA HIS A 23 -3.58 -6.88 8.72
C HIS A 23 -4.50 -8.06 8.39
N GLU A 24 -5.75 -8.04 8.84
CA GLU A 24 -6.75 -9.04 8.49
C GLU A 24 -7.06 -9.03 6.98
N THR A 25 -7.25 -7.85 6.41
CA THR A 25 -7.53 -7.68 4.97
C THR A 25 -6.36 -8.16 4.11
N ALA A 26 -5.12 -7.78 4.46
CA ALA A 26 -3.91 -8.15 3.77
C ALA A 26 -3.73 -9.68 3.74
N ASN A 27 -3.93 -10.33 4.88
CA ASN A 27 -3.85 -11.78 4.99
C ASN A 27 -4.91 -12.48 4.14
N LEU A 28 -6.18 -12.06 4.22
CA LEU A 28 -7.26 -12.65 3.41
C LEU A 28 -7.07 -12.41 1.91
N ALA A 29 -6.61 -11.21 1.53
CA ALA A 29 -6.34 -10.88 0.14
C ALA A 29 -5.24 -11.78 -0.44
N ALA A 30 -4.18 -12.03 0.32
CA ALA A 30 -3.10 -12.92 -0.08
C ALA A 30 -3.59 -14.38 -0.16
N LEU A 31 -4.26 -14.86 0.89
CA LEU A 31 -4.80 -16.22 0.98
C LEU A 31 -5.74 -16.57 -0.18
N TRP A 32 -6.57 -15.62 -0.60
CA TRP A 32 -7.57 -15.84 -1.67
C TRP A 32 -7.11 -15.37 -3.05
N GLY A 33 -5.90 -14.84 -3.18
CA GLY A 33 -5.39 -14.31 -4.44
C GLY A 33 -6.27 -13.20 -5.02
N LEU A 34 -6.74 -12.28 -4.18
CA LEU A 34 -7.69 -11.24 -4.59
C LEU A 34 -7.04 -10.21 -5.55
N PRO A 35 -7.81 -9.65 -6.51
CA PRO A 35 -7.32 -8.66 -7.44
C PRO A 35 -7.27 -7.25 -6.80
N LEU A 36 -6.43 -7.10 -5.77
CA LEU A 36 -6.35 -5.91 -4.91
C LEU A 36 -4.97 -5.24 -5.02
N LEU A 37 -4.97 -3.94 -5.27
CA LEU A 37 -3.80 -3.07 -5.14
C LEU A 37 -3.97 -2.18 -3.90
N LEU A 38 -3.14 -2.42 -2.89
CA LEU A 38 -3.07 -1.63 -1.68
C LEU A 38 -2.03 -0.51 -1.89
N VAL A 39 -2.42 0.75 -1.75
CA VAL A 39 -1.55 1.90 -1.96
C VAL A 39 -1.46 2.69 -0.65
N CYS A 40 -0.29 2.63 -0.01
CA CYS A 40 -0.01 3.36 1.20
C CYS A 40 0.67 4.69 0.86
N GLU A 41 -0.01 5.80 1.15
CA GLU A 41 0.55 7.16 1.10
C GLU A 41 1.31 7.44 2.39
N ASN A 42 2.57 7.01 2.43
CA ASN A 42 3.45 7.21 3.58
C ASN A 42 4.01 8.63 3.57
N ASN A 43 3.31 9.54 4.25
CA ASN A 43 3.72 10.94 4.41
C ASN A 43 4.50 11.19 5.72
N LEU A 44 4.91 10.11 6.41
CA LEU A 44 5.65 10.08 7.67
C LEU A 44 4.85 10.42 8.94
N TYR A 45 3.56 10.79 8.85
CA TYR A 45 2.77 11.25 9.99
C TYR A 45 1.30 10.80 9.98
N ALA A 46 0.91 10.06 11.03
CA ALA A 46 -0.49 9.78 11.37
C ALA A 46 -1.05 10.92 12.25
N MET A 47 -1.84 11.82 11.65
CA MET A 47 -2.23 13.10 12.26
C MET A 47 -1.00 13.92 12.67
N GLY A 48 -0.54 13.82 13.92
CA GLY A 48 0.68 14.44 14.45
C GLY A 48 1.75 13.45 14.93
N THR A 49 1.47 12.14 14.87
CA THR A 49 2.38 11.09 15.36
C THR A 49 3.33 10.66 14.25
N ALA A 50 4.64 10.90 14.45
CA ALA A 50 5.67 10.49 13.50
C ALA A 50 5.75 8.96 13.35
N LEU A 51 6.02 8.47 12.14
CA LEU A 51 6.09 7.04 11.80
C LEU A 51 6.87 6.20 12.80
N ALA A 52 8.09 6.63 13.14
CA ALA A 52 8.98 5.92 14.07
C ALA A 52 8.47 5.83 15.52
N ARG A 53 7.41 6.57 15.87
CA ARG A 53 6.78 6.50 17.20
C ARG A 53 5.63 5.51 17.27
N HIS A 54 5.08 5.08 16.13
CA HIS A 54 3.94 4.17 16.07
C HIS A 54 4.22 2.88 15.29
N GLN A 55 5.31 2.81 14.52
CA GLN A 55 5.75 1.60 13.83
C GLN A 55 7.12 1.13 14.33
N ALA A 56 7.20 -0.14 14.75
CA ALA A 56 8.47 -0.78 15.13
C ALA A 56 9.41 -1.05 13.94
N GLN A 57 8.83 -1.21 12.74
CA GLN A 57 9.55 -1.31 11.48
C GLN A 57 8.94 -0.27 10.54
N THR A 58 9.75 0.69 10.09
CA THR A 58 9.33 1.85 9.30
C THR A 58 9.37 1.62 7.79
N ASP A 59 10.00 0.54 7.32
CA ASP A 59 9.83 0.06 5.95
C ASP A 59 8.50 -0.71 5.84
N LEU A 60 7.46 -0.01 5.38
CA LEU A 60 6.11 -0.58 5.31
C LEU A 60 5.99 -1.57 4.15
N ALA A 61 6.73 -1.36 3.06
CA ALA A 61 6.80 -2.32 1.97
C ALA A 61 7.36 -3.67 2.43
N LEU A 62 8.42 -3.68 3.23
CA LEU A 62 8.99 -4.88 3.83
C LEU A 62 7.96 -5.60 4.72
N ARG A 63 7.19 -4.86 5.52
CA ARG A 63 6.14 -5.45 6.36
C ARG A 63 5.01 -6.06 5.56
N ALA A 64 4.54 -5.37 4.52
CA ALA A 64 3.50 -5.88 3.64
C ALA A 64 3.97 -7.17 2.92
N ALA A 65 5.24 -7.25 2.53
CA ALA A 65 5.82 -8.46 1.95
C ALA A 65 5.71 -9.69 2.88
N GLY A 66 5.63 -9.49 4.20
CA GLY A 66 5.43 -10.55 5.20
C GLY A 66 4.12 -11.35 5.02
N TYR A 67 3.12 -10.80 4.33
CA TYR A 67 1.88 -11.51 3.98
C TYR A 67 2.00 -12.38 2.72
N GLY A 68 3.17 -12.44 2.09
CA GLY A 68 3.38 -13.17 0.83
C GLY A 68 2.85 -12.43 -0.41
N MET A 69 2.52 -11.15 -0.29
CA MET A 69 2.13 -10.30 -1.43
C MET A 69 3.34 -9.59 -2.04
N VAL A 70 3.26 -9.29 -3.34
CA VAL A 70 4.30 -8.48 -4.00
C VAL A 70 4.22 -7.05 -3.47
N SER A 71 5.35 -6.51 -3.02
CA SER A 71 5.40 -5.23 -2.32
C SER A 71 6.69 -4.47 -2.62
N TRP A 72 6.60 -3.17 -2.87
CA TRP A 72 7.77 -2.30 -3.00
C TRP A 72 7.47 -0.83 -2.67
N ALA A 73 8.53 -0.10 -2.34
CA ALA A 73 8.47 1.34 -2.14
C ALA A 73 8.71 2.10 -3.44
N VAL A 74 8.08 3.27 -3.54
CA VAL A 74 8.12 4.17 -4.69
C VAL A 74 8.39 5.57 -4.17
N ASP A 75 9.19 6.34 -4.90
CA ASP A 75 9.27 7.77 -4.66
C ASP A 75 7.92 8.41 -5.04
N GLY A 76 7.11 8.71 -4.03
CA GLY A 76 5.79 9.30 -4.19
C GLY A 76 5.82 10.77 -4.59
N MET A 77 7.00 11.37 -4.72
CA MET A 77 7.20 12.74 -5.21
C MET A 77 7.57 12.78 -6.70
N ASP A 78 7.85 11.64 -7.33
CA ASP A 78 8.12 11.51 -8.76
C ASP A 78 6.92 10.89 -9.48
N VAL A 79 6.21 11.70 -10.28
CA VAL A 79 5.01 11.26 -11.00
C VAL A 79 5.28 10.12 -11.99
N PHE A 80 6.47 10.07 -12.60
CA PHE A 80 6.82 9.01 -13.55
C PHE A 80 7.12 7.70 -12.82
N ALA A 81 7.77 7.77 -11.65
CA ALA A 81 7.98 6.61 -10.79
C ALA A 81 6.63 6.04 -10.28
N VAL A 82 5.69 6.92 -9.90
CA VAL A 82 4.34 6.54 -9.48
C VAL A 82 3.57 5.88 -10.63
N GLU A 83 3.61 6.45 -11.83
CA GLU A 83 2.93 5.89 -13.02
C GLU A 83 3.46 4.49 -13.36
N ASP A 84 4.79 4.34 -13.45
CA ASP A 84 5.44 3.07 -13.78
C ASP A 84 5.09 1.99 -12.74
N ALA A 85 5.21 2.31 -11.46
CA ALA A 85 4.89 1.38 -10.37
C ALA A 85 3.40 0.99 -10.37
N ALA A 86 2.49 1.95 -10.56
CA ALA A 86 1.06 1.68 -10.62
C ALA A 86 0.69 0.81 -11.82
N ARG A 87 1.28 1.06 -12.99
CA ARG A 87 1.08 0.26 -14.20
C ARG A 87 1.56 -1.17 -14.00
N ARG A 88 2.79 -1.35 -13.54
CA ARG A 88 3.37 -2.65 -13.22
C ARG A 88 2.53 -3.43 -12.21
N ALA A 89 2.10 -2.77 -11.13
CA ALA A 89 1.31 -3.42 -10.10
C ALA A 89 -0.06 -3.85 -10.62
N ALA A 90 -0.77 -2.95 -11.33
CA ALA A 90 -2.08 -3.25 -11.88
C ALA A 90 -2.02 -4.35 -12.95
N GLU A 91 -0.95 -4.43 -13.74
CA GLU A 91 -0.71 -5.52 -14.69
C GLU A 91 -0.46 -6.86 -13.99
N GLY A 92 0.38 -6.89 -12.95
CA GLY A 92 0.60 -8.09 -12.13
C GLY A 92 -0.69 -8.61 -11.51
N VAL A 93 -1.43 -7.73 -10.83
CA VAL A 93 -2.72 -8.07 -10.22
C VAL A 93 -3.71 -8.60 -11.28
N ARG A 94 -3.79 -7.98 -12.47
CA ARG A 94 -4.61 -8.50 -13.59
C ARG A 94 -4.11 -9.82 -14.17
N GLY A 95 -2.82 -10.12 -14.03
CA GLY A 95 -2.17 -11.35 -14.45
C GLY A 95 -2.35 -12.50 -13.46
N GLY A 96 -2.93 -12.24 -12.28
CA GLY A 96 -3.25 -13.28 -11.29
C GLY A 96 -2.12 -13.57 -10.30
N THR A 97 -1.13 -12.67 -10.16
CA THR A 97 -0.05 -12.82 -9.18
C THR A 97 -0.46 -12.45 -7.74
N GLY A 98 -1.76 -12.43 -7.45
CA GLY A 98 -2.33 -12.05 -6.16
C GLY A 98 -2.33 -10.54 -5.90
N PRO A 99 -2.61 -10.12 -4.65
CA PRO A 99 -2.63 -8.70 -4.28
C PRO A 99 -1.23 -8.10 -4.34
N HIS A 100 -1.15 -6.78 -4.56
CA HIS A 100 0.10 -6.03 -4.56
C HIS A 100 0.00 -4.85 -3.59
N PHE A 101 1.14 -4.47 -3.03
CA PHE A 101 1.26 -3.32 -2.14
C PHE A 101 2.29 -2.33 -2.70
N LEU A 102 1.95 -1.04 -2.66
CA LEU A 102 2.86 0.03 -2.98
C LEU A 102 2.98 0.99 -1.81
N GLU A 103 4.22 1.23 -1.35
CA GLU A 103 4.52 2.29 -0.39
C GLU A 103 4.92 3.56 -1.15
N MET A 104 4.00 4.52 -1.27
CA MET A 104 4.26 5.83 -1.84
C MET A 104 4.93 6.70 -0.78
N ARG A 105 6.27 6.81 -0.82
CA ARG A 105 7.04 7.63 0.12
C ARG A 105 6.95 9.09 -0.30
N THR A 106 6.26 9.90 0.49
CA THR A 106 5.92 11.28 0.16
C THR A 106 5.96 12.16 1.41
N TYR A 107 5.46 13.40 1.33
CA TYR A 107 5.41 14.31 2.46
C TYR A 107 4.14 15.18 2.47
N ARG A 108 3.56 15.39 3.65
CA ARG A 108 2.39 16.24 3.85
C ARG A 108 2.82 17.67 4.22
N PHE A 109 2.82 18.58 3.26
CA PHE A 109 3.27 19.97 3.47
C PHE A 109 2.31 20.84 4.31
N ARG A 110 1.08 20.37 4.54
CA ARG A 110 0.06 21.09 5.31
C ARG A 110 -0.32 20.35 6.59
N ALA A 111 -1.04 21.04 7.47
CA ALA A 111 -1.66 20.42 8.63
C ALA A 111 -2.57 19.23 8.23
N HIS A 112 -2.78 18.31 9.17
CA HIS A 112 -3.60 17.12 8.94
C HIS A 112 -5.04 17.47 8.55
N SER A 113 -5.61 18.43 9.26
CA SER A 113 -6.92 19.03 9.03
C SER A 113 -6.84 20.51 9.43
N MET A 114 -7.86 21.28 9.05
CA MET A 114 -8.07 22.64 9.56
C MET A 114 -9.01 22.64 10.75
#